data_AF-A0A9D6P3U1-F1
#
_entry.id   AF-A0A9D6P3U1-F1
#
_cell.length_a   1.000
_cell.length_b   1.000
_cell.length_c   1.000
_cell.angle_alpha   90.00
_cell.angle_beta   90.00
_cell.angle_gamma   90.00
#
_symmetry.space_group_name_H-M   'P 1'
#
loop_
_entity.id
_entity.type
_entity.pdbx_description
1 polymer ?
#
loop_
_entity_poly.entity_id
_entity_poly.type
_entity_poly.pdbx_seq_one_letter_code
_entity_poly.pdbx_strand_id
1 'polypeptide(L)'
;MLYITTTELRTKSKKLVETLKEGRSVNLVHRSKVVGEIKPKIYDPKPFNAKRVLKIIDKLNLPKLTPRQIEARYRAAMMKKHGKSLS
;
A
#
# COMPACT_ATOMS: atom_id res chain seq x y z
N MET A 1 -6.31 -3.14 8.47
CA MET A 1 -7.25 -4.23 8.82
C MET A 1 -8.26 -4.35 7.69
N LEU A 2 -8.32 -5.48 7.00
CA LEU A 2 -9.19 -5.69 5.83
C LEU A 2 -10.45 -6.44 6.26
N TYR A 3 -11.60 -5.99 5.79
CA TYR A 3 -12.90 -6.59 6.09
C TYR A 3 -13.60 -6.97 4.78
N ILE A 4 -14.29 -8.11 4.79
CA ILE A 4 -15.18 -8.52 3.71
C ILE A 4 -16.51 -8.94 4.31
N THR A 5 -17.60 -8.43 3.75
CA THR A 5 -18.94 -8.86 4.14
C THR A 5 -19.38 -10.12 3.39
N THR A 6 -20.40 -10.81 3.90
CA THR A 6 -20.93 -12.02 3.26
C THR A 6 -21.46 -11.78 1.83
N THR A 7 -21.99 -10.60 1.54
CA THR A 7 -22.43 -10.23 0.18
C THR A 7 -21.25 -9.95 -0.73
N GLU A 8 -20.18 -9.36 -0.20
CA GLU A 8 -18.95 -9.06 -0.93
C GLU A 8 -18.09 -10.30 -1.20
N LEU A 9 -18.24 -11.39 -0.43
CA LEU A 9 -17.59 -12.66 -0.74
C LEU A 9 -17.89 -13.14 -2.17
N ARG A 10 -19.14 -12.96 -2.62
CA ARG A 10 -19.58 -13.38 -3.95
C ARG A 10 -19.02 -12.50 -5.06
N THR A 11 -19.04 -11.18 -4.86
CA THR A 11 -18.68 -10.19 -5.90
C THR A 11 -17.18 -9.86 -5.93
N LYS A 12 -16.49 -9.95 -4.79
CA LYS A 12 -15.08 -9.61 -4.62
C LYS A 12 -14.19 -10.84 -4.38
N SER A 13 -14.67 -12.03 -4.72
CA SER A 13 -13.92 -13.30 -4.61
C SER A 13 -12.52 -13.23 -5.24
N LYS A 14 -12.40 -12.67 -6.44
CA LYS A 14 -11.11 -12.48 -7.13
C LYS A 14 -10.12 -11.63 -6.31
N LYS A 15 -10.59 -10.50 -5.78
CA LYS A 15 -9.79 -9.60 -4.94
C LYS A 15 -9.41 -10.24 -3.61
N LEU A 16 -10.30 -11.04 -3.03
CA LEU A 16 -10.01 -11.82 -1.83
C LEU A 16 -8.87 -12.83 -2.09
N VAL A 17 -8.91 -13.55 -3.20
CA VAL A 17 -7.85 -14.50 -3.59
C VAL A 17 -6.51 -13.79 -3.80
N GLU A 18 -6.50 -12.63 -4.46
CA GLU A 18 -5.27 -11.83 -4.62
C GLU A 18 -4.71 -11.39 -3.26
N THR A 19 -5.57 -10.91 -2.36
CA THR A 19 -5.21 -10.49 -1.01
C THR A 19 -4.59 -11.64 -0.21
N LEU A 20 -5.16 -12.85 -0.32
CA LEU A 20 -4.63 -14.05 0.33
C LEU A 20 -3.30 -14.50 -0.29
N LYS A 21 -3.13 -14.39 -1.62
CA LYS A 21 -1.86 -14.68 -2.31
C LYS A 21 -0.75 -13.71 -1.90
N GLU A 22 -1.09 -12.49 -1.51
CA GLU A 22 -0.16 -11.51 -0.95
C GLU A 22 0.21 -11.80 0.52
N GLY A 23 -0.33 -12.85 1.13
CA GLY A 23 -0.09 -13.21 2.52
C GLY A 23 -0.91 -12.38 3.52
N ARG A 24 -1.91 -11.62 3.06
CA ARG A 24 -2.72 -10.76 3.95
C ARG A 24 -3.96 -11.50 4.44
N SER A 25 -4.31 -11.30 5.71
CA SER A 25 -5.55 -11.82 6.31
C SER A 25 -6.71 -10.85 6.12
N VAL A 26 -7.93 -11.39 6.06
CA VAL A 26 -9.17 -10.62 5.92
C VAL A 26 -10.22 -11.11 6.92
N ASN A 27 -10.83 -10.18 7.65
CA ASN A 27 -11.91 -10.47 8.59
C ASN A 27 -13.24 -10.60 7.85
N LEU A 28 -13.98 -11.68 8.11
CA LEU A 28 -15.32 -11.90 7.61
C LEU A 28 -16.35 -11.23 8.54
N VAL A 29 -17.12 -10.31 7.98
CA VAL A 29 -18.16 -9.57 8.70
C VAL A 29 -19.54 -10.00 8.22
N HIS A 30 -20.45 -10.28 9.15
CA HIS A 30 -21.86 -10.50 8.87
C HIS A 30 -22.70 -9.69 9.85
N ARG A 31 -23.66 -8.90 9.35
CA ARG A 31 -24.56 -8.05 10.18
C ARG A 31 -23.78 -7.23 11.23
N SER A 32 -22.73 -6.54 10.78
CA SER A 32 -21.86 -5.69 11.61
C SER A 32 -21.10 -6.42 12.73
N LYS A 33 -21.04 -7.75 12.70
CA LYS A 33 -20.23 -8.56 13.62
C LYS A 33 -19.15 -9.30 12.86
N VAL A 34 -17.95 -9.35 13.42
CA VAL A 34 -16.87 -10.20 12.90
C VAL A 34 -17.22 -11.65 13.25
N VAL A 35 -17.38 -12.48 12.23
CA VAL A 35 -17.75 -13.91 12.38
C VAL A 35 -16.52 -14.80 12.31
N GLY A 36 -15.47 -14.36 11.60
CA GLY A 36 -14.24 -15.13 11.49
C GLY A 36 -13.15 -14.39 10.72
N GLU A 37 -12.04 -15.08 10.48
CA GLU A 37 -10.88 -14.56 9.76
C GLU A 37 -10.46 -15.56 8.69
N ILE A 38 -10.23 -15.07 7.47
CA ILE A 38 -9.71 -15.85 6.36
C ILE A 38 -8.20 -15.61 6.29
N LYS A 39 -7.44 -16.66 6.57
CA LYS A 39 -5.97 -16.65 6.57
C LYS A 39 -5.42 -17.45 5.40
N PRO A 40 -4.33 -16.99 4.75
CA PRO A 40 -3.62 -17.79 3.77
C PRO A 40 -2.91 -18.98 4.44
N LYS A 41 -3.00 -20.16 3.82
CA LYS A 41 -2.38 -21.40 4.33
C LYS A 41 -0.85 -21.35 4.31
N ILE A 42 -0.27 -20.59 3.39
CA ILE A 42 1.17 -20.40 3.23
C ILE A 42 1.41 -18.90 3.30
N TYR A 43 1.93 -18.43 4.44
CA TYR A 43 2.45 -17.07 4.58
C TYR A 43 3.89 -17.09 4.09
N ASP A 44 4.11 -16.80 2.80
CA ASP A 44 5.44 -16.58 2.25
C ASP A 44 5.63 -15.07 2.04
N PRO A 45 6.02 -14.33 3.08
CA PRO A 45 6.26 -12.90 2.95
C PRO A 45 7.41 -12.75 1.95
N LYS A 46 7.15 -12.15 0.78
CA LYS A 46 8.22 -11.83 -0.17
C LYS A 46 9.31 -11.05 0.58
N PRO A 47 10.51 -11.62 0.76
CA PRO A 47 11.54 -10.94 1.53
C PRO A 47 11.94 -9.67 0.79
N PHE A 48 12.14 -8.58 1.54
CA PHE A 48 12.65 -7.34 0.98
C PHE A 48 14.00 -7.61 0.32
N ASN A 49 14.07 -7.45 -0.99
CA ASN A 49 15.30 -7.70 -1.75
C ASN A 49 16.03 -6.37 -2.02
N ALA A 50 16.93 -6.01 -1.11
CA ALA A 50 17.74 -4.79 -1.21
C ALA A 50 18.51 -4.71 -2.54
N LYS A 51 19.00 -5.84 -3.07
CA LYS A 51 19.74 -5.87 -4.35
C LYS A 51 18.86 -5.46 -5.55
N ARG A 52 17.58 -5.84 -5.55
CA ARG A 52 16.63 -5.41 -6.58
C ARG A 52 16.36 -3.91 -6.52
N VAL A 53 16.24 -3.37 -5.31
CA VAL A 53 15.99 -1.93 -5.10
C VAL A 53 17.21 -1.11 -5.52
N LEU A 54 18.43 -1.52 -5.15
CA LEU A 54 19.66 -0.84 -5.57
C LEU A 54 19.79 -0.77 -7.10
N LYS A 55 19.54 -1.88 -7.81
CA LYS A 55 19.52 -1.89 -9.29
C LYS A 55 18.53 -0.90 -9.91
N ILE A 56 17.39 -0.68 -9.23
CA ILE A 56 16.38 0.28 -9.69
C ILE A 56 16.86 1.71 -9.43
N ILE A 57 17.45 1.97 -8.25
CA ILE A 57 18.04 3.26 -7.90
C ILE A 57 19.16 3.63 -8.88
N ASP A 58 20.05 2.70 -9.21
CA ASP A 58 21.15 2.90 -10.16
C ASP A 58 20.61 3.25 -11.56
N LYS A 59 19.56 2.57 -12.01
CA LYS A 59 18.89 2.85 -13.29
C LYS A 59 18.18 4.21 -13.32
N LEU A 60 17.63 4.64 -12.19
CA LEU A 60 16.92 5.90 -12.08
C LEU A 60 17.86 7.12 -12.12
N ASN A 61 19.17 6.90 -11.89
CA ASN A 61 20.23 7.91 -11.95
C ASN A 61 19.80 9.27 -11.34
N LEU A 62 19.17 9.22 -10.17
CA LEU A 62 18.59 10.41 -9.56
C LEU A 62 19.71 11.31 -9.04
N PRO A 63 19.66 12.63 -9.33
CA PRO A 63 20.64 13.55 -8.79
C PRO A 63 20.55 13.55 -7.26
N LYS A 64 21.70 13.43 -6.59
CA LYS A 64 21.77 13.58 -5.14
C LYS A 64 21.42 15.02 -4.78
N LEU A 65 20.25 15.22 -4.18
CA LEU A 65 19.83 16.53 -3.71
C LEU A 65 20.43 16.82 -2.35
N THR A 66 20.88 18.04 -2.14
CA THR A 66 21.27 18.49 -0.80
C THR A 66 20.01 18.69 0.06
N PRO A 67 20.12 18.62 1.41
CA PRO A 67 18.97 18.83 2.30
C PRO A 67 18.21 20.13 2.01
N ARG A 68 18.93 21.21 1.69
CA ARG A 68 18.35 22.51 1.33
C ARG A 68 17.52 22.46 0.04
N GLN A 69 17.97 21.71 -0.97
CA GLN A 69 17.23 21.53 -2.23
C GLN A 69 15.99 20.65 -2.04
N ILE A 70 16.07 19.65 -1.17
CA ILE A 70 14.92 18.80 -0.80
C ILE A 70 13.84 19.67 -0.16
N GLU A 71 14.22 20.51 0.82
CA GLU A 71 13.29 21.40 1.51
C GLU A 71 12.64 22.41 0.56
N ALA A 72 13.43 23.04 -0.32
CA ALA A 72 12.91 23.99 -1.30
C ALA A 72 11.88 23.34 -2.24
N ARG A 73 12.16 22.14 -2.76
CA ARG A 73 11.23 21.38 -3.60
C ARG A 73 9.97 20.96 -2.84
N TYR A 74 10.13 20.53 -1.58
CA TYR A 74 9.02 20.15 -0.73
C TYR A 74 8.08 21.33 -0.45
N ARG A 75 8.62 22.49 -0.06
CA ARG A 75 7.84 23.71 0.15
C ARG A 75 7.09 24.15 -1.11
N ALA A 76 7.74 24.13 -2.26
CA ALA A 76 7.11 24.47 -3.54
C ALA A 76 5.96 23.52 -3.89
N ALA A 77 6.13 22.21 -3.67
CA ALA A 77 5.08 21.21 -3.90
C ALA A 77 3.90 21.39 -2.94
N MET A 78 4.16 21.69 -1.66
CA MET A 78 3.14 21.95 -0.66
C MET A 78 2.33 23.21 -0.98
N MET A 79 2.99 24.31 -1.37
CA MET A 79 2.31 25.53 -1.81
C MET A 79 1.45 25.29 -3.05
N LYS A 80 1.93 24.52 -4.03
CA LYS A 80 1.13 24.17 -5.22
C LYS A 80 -0.12 23.36 -4.89
N LYS A 81 -0.02 22.45 -3.92
CA LYS A 81 -1.10 21.52 -3.55
C LYS A 81 -2.10 22.14 -2.58
N HIS A 82 -1.64 22.97 -1.65
CA HIS A 82 -2.43 23.47 -0.51
C HIS A 82 -2.54 25.00 -0.45
N GLY A 83 -1.70 25.75 -1.18
CA GLY A 83 -1.71 27.22 -1.17
C GLY A 83 -2.77 27.86 -2.07
N LYS A 84 -3.45 27.10 -2.93
CA LYS A 84 -4.51 27.61 -3.82
C LYS A 84 -5.81 28.00 -3.09
N SER A 85 -5.99 27.60 -1.83
CA SER A 85 -7.19 27.92 -1.03
C SER A 85 -6.97 29.02 0.02
N LEU A 86 -5.83 29.71 -0.01
CA LEU A 86 -5.48 30.79 0.91
C LEU A 86 -5.65 32.19 0.27
N SER A 87 -6.48 32.29 -0.77
CA SER A 87 -6.78 33.56 -1.45
C SER A 87 -8.26 33.87 -1.42
#